data_AF-A0A2V7V0W2-F1
#
_entry.id   AF-A0A2V7V0W2-F1
#
_cell.length_a   1.000
_cell.length_b   1.000
_cell.length_c   1.000
_cell.angle_alpha   90.00
_cell.angle_beta   90.00
_cell.angle_gamma   90.00
#
_symmetry.space_group_name_H-M   'P 1'
#
loop_
_entity.id
_entity.type
_entity.pdbx_description
1 polymer ?
#
loop_
_entity_poly.entity_id
_entity_poly.type
_entity_poly.pdbx_seq_one_letter_code
_entity_poly.pdbx_strand_id
1 'polypeptide(L)'
;MTQADYHSLEVGLQQVAEDTGGFYARTHLFPDQAMRRLEAALSGFYVLTFEKPRLRPGTHRIEVDLVGRRGTVLAKSSYEG
;
A
#
# COMPACT_ATOMS: atom_id res chain seq x y z
N MET A 1 -6.64 -12.70 27.38
CA MET A 1 -7.03 -12.58 25.96
C MET A 1 -6.37 -11.32 25.42
N THR A 2 -5.22 -11.40 24.75
CA THR A 2 -4.50 -10.19 24.29
C THR A 2 -3.54 -10.41 23.13
N GLN A 3 -3.03 -11.63 22.91
CA GLN A 3 -2.03 -11.87 21.84
C GLN A 3 -2.65 -12.34 20.52
N ALA A 4 -3.73 -13.12 20.57
CA ALA A 4 -4.40 -13.63 19.37
C ALA A 4 -5.15 -12.51 18.61
N ASP A 5 -5.85 -11.63 19.33
CA ASP A 5 -6.57 -10.51 18.72
C ASP A 5 -5.62 -9.43 18.16
N TYR A 6 -4.47 -9.24 18.80
CA TYR A 6 -3.41 -8.37 18.30
C TYR A 6 -2.84 -8.90 16.97
N HIS A 7 -2.62 -10.21 16.87
CA HIS A 7 -2.14 -10.82 15.63
C HIS A 7 -3.16 -10.80 14.51
N SER A 8 -4.44 -11.07 14.79
CA SER A 8 -5.47 -11.06 13.75
C SER A 8 -5.76 -9.65 13.22
N LEU A 9 -5.84 -8.65 14.11
CA LEU A 9 -6.04 -7.27 13.70
C LEU A 9 -4.84 -6.73 12.92
N GLU A 10 -3.62 -7.01 13.38
CA GLU A 10 -2.42 -6.58 12.69
C GLU A 10 -2.36 -7.15 11.26
N VAL A 11 -2.61 -8.44 11.09
CA VAL A 11 -2.63 -9.08 9.77
C VAL A 11 -3.68 -8.43 8.88
N GLY A 12 -4.86 -8.12 9.42
CA GLY A 12 -5.90 -7.41 8.68
C GLY A 12 -5.47 -6.01 8.22
N LEU A 13 -4.80 -5.25 9.10
CA LEU A 13 -4.30 -3.91 8.75
C LEU A 13 -3.15 -3.95 7.73
N GLN A 14 -2.29 -4.96 7.81
CA GLN A 14 -1.26 -5.20 6.79
C GLN A 14 -1.90 -5.47 5.42
N GLN A 15 -2.90 -6.35 5.37
CA GLN A 15 -3.62 -6.67 4.14
C GLN A 15 -4.31 -5.43 3.54
N VAL A 16 -5.02 -4.66 4.36
CA VAL A 16 -5.69 -3.43 3.90
C VAL A 16 -4.67 -2.42 3.36
N ALA A 17 -3.51 -2.29 4.01
CA ALA A 17 -2.46 -1.41 3.52
C ALA A 17 -1.94 -1.89 2.15
N GLU A 18 -1.69 -3.18 1.96
CA GLU A 18 -1.26 -3.74 0.67
C GLU A 18 -2.31 -3.53 -0.42
N ASP A 19 -3.58 -3.84 -0.15
CA ASP A 19 -4.67 -3.75 -1.12
C ASP A 19 -4.94 -2.30 -1.58
N THR A 20 -4.69 -1.33 -0.70
CA THR A 20 -4.89 0.10 -0.98
C THR A 20 -3.63 0.78 -1.51
N GLY A 21 -2.49 0.08 -1.55
CA GLY A 21 -1.22 0.67 -1.95
C GLY A 21 -0.59 1.58 -0.90
N GLY A 22 -0.90 1.36 0.37
CA GLY A 22 -0.29 2.02 1.52
C GLY A 22 0.81 1.17 2.16
N PHE A 23 1.12 1.48 3.42
CA PHE A 23 2.00 0.64 4.24
C PHE A 23 1.52 0.58 5.69
N TYR A 24 1.82 -0.54 6.35
CA TYR A 24 1.61 -0.71 7.78
C TYR A 24 2.92 -0.52 8.56
N ALA A 25 2.86 0.08 9.75
CA ALA A 25 4.01 0.23 10.65
C ALA A 25 3.58 0.16 12.12
N ARG A 26 4.31 -0.63 12.92
CA ARG A 26 4.13 -0.72 14.38
C ARG A 26 4.81 0.46 15.08
N THR A 27 4.10 1.57 15.24
CA THR A 27 4.66 2.81 15.80
C THR A 27 5.06 2.69 17.27
N HIS A 28 4.44 1.83 18.06
CA HIS A 28 4.82 1.59 19.46
C HIS A 28 6.13 0.82 19.62
N LEU A 29 6.61 0.15 18.56
CA LEU A 29 7.92 -0.51 18.55
C LEU A 29 8.99 0.38 17.89
N PHE A 30 8.63 1.04 16.78
CA PHE A 30 9.58 1.79 15.95
C PHE A 30 8.99 3.12 15.45
N PRO A 31 8.74 4.10 16.36
CA PRO A 31 8.05 5.34 16.00
C PRO A 31 8.84 6.17 14.97
N ASP A 32 10.14 6.36 15.19
CA ASP A 32 10.97 7.18 14.31
C ASP A 32 11.07 6.60 12.89
N GLN A 33 11.11 5.27 12.77
CA GLN A 33 11.13 4.60 11.47
C GLN A 33 9.81 4.81 10.72
N ALA A 34 8.69 4.71 11.43
CA ALA A 34 7.37 4.97 10.84
C ALA A 34 7.27 6.41 10.33
N MET A 35 7.74 7.38 11.13
CA MET A 35 7.74 8.80 10.74
C MET A 35 8.63 9.09 9.53
N ARG A 36 9.86 8.55 9.48
CA ARG A 36 10.73 8.70 8.32
C ARG A 36 10.12 8.10 7.04
N ARG A 37 9.45 6.96 7.15
CA ARG A 37 8.78 6.33 6.00
C ARG A 37 7.60 7.17 5.51
N LEU A 38 6.83 7.77 6.43
CA LEU A 38 5.76 8.69 6.09
C LEU A 38 6.30 9.95 5.38
N GLU A 39 7.34 10.57 5.93
CA GLU A 39 7.98 11.74 5.32
C GLU A 39 8.47 11.44 3.90
N ALA A 40 9.16 10.30 3.71
CA ALA A 40 9.62 9.87 2.40
C ALA A 40 8.44 9.66 1.41
N ALA A 41 7.36 9.01 1.85
CA ALA A 41 6.18 8.79 1.01
C ALA A 41 5.50 10.10 0.59
N LEU A 42 5.42 11.09 1.50
CA LEU A 42 4.85 12.40 1.21
C LEU A 42 5.74 13.22 0.26
N SER A 43 7.06 13.15 0.43
CA SER A 43 8.01 13.89 -0.41
C SER A 43 8.04 13.40 -1.87
N GLY A 44 7.70 12.14 -2.11
CA GLY A 44 7.72 11.48 -3.42
C GLY A 44 6.35 11.11 -3.96
N PHE A 45 5.27 11.73 -3.46
CA PHE A 45 3.90 11.39 -3.84
C PHE A 45 3.56 11.88 -5.25
N TYR A 46 3.05 10.96 -6.08
CA TYR A 46 2.51 11.26 -7.40
C TYR A 46 1.09 10.69 -7.51
N VAL A 47 0.17 11.44 -8.10
CA VAL A 47 -1.16 10.94 -8.47
C VAL A 47 -1.12 10.52 -9.93
N LEU A 48 -1.33 9.23 -10.18
CA LEU A 48 -1.50 8.68 -11.53
C LEU A 48 -2.97 8.33 -11.73
N THR A 49 -3.58 8.89 -12.77
CA THR A 49 -4.93 8.53 -13.21
C THR A 49 -4.86 7.89 -14.58
N PHE A 50 -5.67 6.86 -14.78
CA PHE A 50 -5.80 6.16 -16.06
C PHE A 50 -7.28 5.97 -16.35
N GLU A 51 -7.64 6.04 -17.63
CA GLU A 51 -9.00 5.68 -18.04
C GLU A 51 -9.20 4.17 -17.84
N LYS A 52 -10.37 3.78 -17.33
CA LYS A 52 -10.71 2.38 -17.15
C LYS A 52 -10.76 1.70 -18.53
N PRO A 53 -9.91 0.68 -18.78
CA PRO A 53 -9.87 0.03 -20.08
C PRO A 53 -11.15 -0.77 -20.33
N ARG A 54 -11.54 -0.93 -21.60
CA ARG A 54 -12.70 -1.75 -22.00
C ARG A 54 -12.36 -3.23 -21.92
N LEU A 55 -12.35 -3.77 -20.70
CA LEU A 55 -12.13 -5.19 -20.41
C LEU A 55 -13.42 -5.87 -19.97
N ARG A 56 -13.41 -7.21 -19.94
CA ARG A 56 -14.52 -7.98 -19.35
C ARG A 56 -14.69 -7.62 -17.86
N PRO A 57 -15.92 -7.71 -17.31
CA PRO A 57 -16.14 -7.50 -15.90
C PRO A 57 -15.29 -8.41 -15.01
N GLY A 58 -14.93 -7.92 -13.82
CA GLY A 58 -14.18 -8.66 -12.80
C GLY A 58 -12.98 -7.89 -12.24
N THR A 59 -12.22 -8.55 -11.36
CA THR A 59 -11.02 -7.97 -10.74
C THR A 59 -9.87 -7.89 -11.73
N HIS A 60 -9.29 -6.71 -11.89
CA HIS A 60 -8.12 -6.48 -12.75
C HIS A 60 -6.93 -6.06 -11.91
N ARG A 61 -5.77 -6.69 -12.16
CA ARG A 61 -4.51 -6.39 -11.48
C ARG A 61 -3.87 -5.12 -12.05
N ILE A 62 -3.31 -4.30 -11.16
CA ILE A 62 -2.54 -3.11 -11.48
C ILE A 62 -1.09 -3.40 -11.09
N GLU A 63 -0.16 -3.17 -12.02
CA GLU A 63 1.29 -3.20 -11.78
C GLU A 63 1.88 -1.85 -12.16
N VAL A 64 2.72 -1.31 -11.28
CA VAL A 64 3.38 -0.01 -11.47
C VAL A 64 4.85 -0.16 -11.12
N ASP A 65 5.71 0.14 -12.09
CA ASP A 65 7.16 0.05 -11.95
C ASP A 65 7.83 1.41 -12.20
N LEU A 66 8.95 1.64 -11.50
CA LEU A 66 9.79 2.81 -11.74
C LEU A 66 10.73 2.56 -12.91
N VAL A 67 10.63 3.40 -13.94
CA VAL A 67 11.58 3.39 -15.07
C VAL A 67 12.77 4.31 -14.75
N GLY A 68 13.98 3.81 -14.93
CA GLY A 68 15.23 4.59 -14.84
C GLY A 68 15.69 4.97 -13.42
N ARG A 69 14.95 4.57 -12.37
CA ARG A 69 15.33 4.79 -10.97
C ARG A 69 14.91 3.62 -10.08
N ARG A 70 15.64 3.39 -8.99
CA ARG A 70 15.25 2.42 -7.95
C ARG A 70 14.40 3.12 -6.88
N GLY A 71 13.45 2.39 -6.32
CA GLY A 71 12.60 2.85 -5.23
C GLY A 71 11.49 1.86 -4.94
N THR A 72 10.74 2.13 -3.86
CA THR A 72 9.54 1.36 -3.51
C THR A 72 8.33 2.05 -4.12
N VAL A 73 7.54 1.30 -4.88
CA VAL A 73 6.24 1.76 -5.38
C VAL A 73 5.17 1.36 -4.39
N LEU A 74 4.35 2.33 -4.00
CA LEU A 74 3.17 2.14 -3.17
C LEU A 74 1.97 2.51 -4.05
N ALA A 75 1.24 1.50 -4.51
CA ALA A 75 0.13 1.66 -5.45
C ALA A 75 -0.93 0.60 -5.20
N LYS A 76 -2.19 0.94 -5.47
CA LYS A 76 -3.30 -0.01 -5.39
C LYS A 76 -3.03 -1.19 -6.33
N SER A 77 -3.25 -2.42 -5.86
CA SER A 77 -2.93 -3.64 -6.61
C SER A 77 -4.04 -4.08 -7.58
N SER A 78 -5.26 -3.56 -7.45
CA SER A 78 -6.39 -3.98 -8.29
C SER A 78 -7.51 -2.95 -8.42
N TYR A 79 -8.38 -3.13 -9.42
CA TYR A 79 -9.66 -2.44 -9.51
C TYR A 79 -10.79 -3.40 -9.92
N GLU A 80 -12.03 -3.04 -9.57
CA GLU A 80 -13.23 -3.79 -9.96
C GLU A 80 -13.82 -3.24 -11.27
N GLY A 81 -13.94 -4.17 -12.23
CA GLY A 81 -14.20 -3.98 -13.65
C GLY A 81 -15.65 -4.19 -14.06
#